data_AF-A0A7X4IXC8-F1
#
_entry.id   AF-A0A7X4IXC8-F1
#
_cell.length_a   1.000
_cell.length_b   1.000
_cell.length_c   1.000
_cell.angle_alpha   90.00
_cell.angle_beta   90.00
_cell.angle_gamma   90.00
#
_symmetry.space_group_name_H-M   'P 1'
#
loop_
_entity.id
_entity.type
_entity.pdbx_description
1 polymer ?
#
loop_
_entity_poly.entity_id
_entity_poly.type
_entity_poly.pdbx_seq_one_letter_code
_entity_poly.pdbx_strand_id
1 'polypeptide(L)'
;VATQSPLEHYGNQLLWADFGGMLLLTMIAPPLILLGSPLTLAFRASGPRGRARLRRFYRGRSMRIIAMPIVAWLLFAVVTYAWQFMGITEDAAANVFVRDVQQLSLLAVSLLFWWPALCADPVAWRMNHPLRVLYVAVEMTHKGLFGGMFLSLNTPVHETFAANTPAWGPSPMMDQRLAILVLWVGGSLVFLVALAGIAVSWIRYEARQSHRIDRRLDALREARRQRARALGGAFDRP
;
A
#
# COMPACT_ATOMS: atom_id res chain seq x y z
N VAL A 1 7.73 -11.21 17.25
CA VAL A 1 8.69 -11.43 16.15
C VAL A 1 9.36 -10.14 15.73
N ALA A 2 8.64 -9.00 15.60
CA ALA A 2 9.28 -7.70 15.35
C ALA A 2 9.98 -7.10 16.60
N THR A 3 9.43 -7.34 17.81
CA THR A 3 9.86 -6.73 19.09
C THR A 3 11.01 -7.44 19.83
N GLN A 4 11.63 -8.47 19.24
CA GLN A 4 12.83 -9.15 19.78
C GLN A 4 13.77 -9.62 18.66
N SER A 5 13.70 -9.00 17.49
CA SER A 5 14.57 -9.40 16.37
C SER A 5 15.97 -8.81 16.55
N PRO A 6 17.03 -9.47 16.05
CA PRO A 6 18.37 -8.87 15.99
C PRO A 6 18.36 -7.50 15.30
N LEU A 7 17.45 -7.31 14.33
CA LEU A 7 17.25 -6.05 13.62
C LEU A 7 16.85 -4.89 14.54
N GLU A 8 16.04 -5.17 15.56
CA GLU A 8 15.62 -4.13 16.52
C GLU A 8 16.71 -3.83 17.55
N HIS A 9 17.46 -4.86 17.97
CA HIS A 9 18.61 -4.64 18.84
C HIS A 9 19.65 -3.73 18.19
N TYR A 10 19.96 -4.00 16.90
CA TYR A 10 20.86 -3.15 16.12
C TYR A 10 20.20 -1.85 15.65
N GLY A 11 18.87 -1.80 15.54
CA GLY A 11 18.14 -0.59 15.13
C GLY A 11 18.31 0.59 16.09
N ASN A 12 18.58 0.33 17.37
CA ASN A 12 18.89 1.41 18.32
C ASN A 12 20.33 1.97 18.18
N GLN A 13 21.18 1.34 17.36
CA GLN A 13 22.60 1.69 17.21
C GLN A 13 22.99 2.05 15.76
N LEU A 14 22.29 1.49 14.78
CA LEU A 14 22.57 1.62 13.35
C LEU A 14 21.30 2.02 12.60
N LEU A 15 21.37 3.14 11.89
CA LEU A 15 20.25 3.67 11.11
C LEU A 15 19.80 2.69 10.03
N TRP A 16 20.72 1.99 9.37
CA TRP A 16 20.33 1.06 8.32
C TRP A 16 19.47 -0.10 8.85
N ALA A 17 19.72 -0.52 10.10
CA ALA A 17 18.94 -1.57 10.74
C ALA A 17 17.55 -1.05 11.16
N ASP A 18 17.48 0.16 11.71
CA ASP A 18 16.21 0.81 12.07
C ASP A 18 15.31 1.00 10.84
N PHE A 19 15.87 1.59 9.78
CA PHE A 19 15.17 1.83 8.53
C PHE A 19 14.81 0.53 7.80
N GLY A 20 15.60 -0.54 7.99
CA GLY A 20 15.23 -1.89 7.57
C GLY A 20 13.97 -2.39 8.29
N GLY A 21 13.87 -2.14 9.60
CA GLY A 21 12.66 -2.40 10.38
C GLY A 21 11.45 -1.61 9.88
N MET A 22 11.63 -0.30 9.63
CA MET A 22 10.59 0.53 9.02
C MET A 22 10.15 0.01 7.66
N LEU A 23 11.08 -0.44 6.81
CA LEU A 23 10.76 -1.03 5.51
C LEU A 23 9.87 -2.27 5.67
N LEU A 24 10.25 -3.20 6.54
CA LEU A 24 9.47 -4.41 6.76
C LEU A 24 8.08 -4.09 7.28
N LEU A 25 7.98 -3.13 8.21
CA LEU A 25 6.72 -2.76 8.85
C LEU A 25 5.79 -1.98 7.92
N THR A 26 6.32 -1.20 6.98
CA THR A 26 5.53 -0.33 6.10
C THR A 26 5.29 -0.92 4.71
N MET A 27 6.25 -1.67 4.17
CA MET A 27 6.21 -2.19 2.80
C MET A 27 5.86 -3.68 2.74
N ILE A 28 6.26 -4.49 3.72
CA ILE A 28 6.06 -5.96 3.66
C ILE A 28 4.85 -6.39 4.48
N ALA A 29 4.81 -6.05 5.76
CA ALA A 29 3.75 -6.50 6.67
C ALA A 29 2.34 -6.05 6.21
N PRO A 30 2.10 -4.80 5.80
CA PRO A 30 0.74 -4.33 5.52
C PRO A 30 0.12 -5.00 4.29
N PRO A 31 0.81 -5.16 3.14
CA PRO A 31 0.30 -5.96 2.03
C PRO A 31 -0.03 -7.40 2.43
N LEU A 32 0.84 -8.07 3.18
CA LEU A 32 0.62 -9.46 3.61
C LEU A 32 -0.61 -9.58 4.52
N ILE A 33 -0.77 -8.65 5.47
CA ILE A 33 -1.94 -8.59 6.34
C ILE A 33 -3.21 -8.37 5.52
N LEU A 34 -3.20 -7.42 4.58
CA LEU A 34 -4.38 -7.11 3.75
C LEU A 34 -4.74 -8.22 2.77
N LEU A 35 -3.75 -8.96 2.25
CA LEU A 35 -3.99 -10.14 1.42
C LEU A 35 -4.70 -11.26 2.19
N GLY A 36 -4.48 -11.34 3.51
CA GLY A 36 -5.27 -12.19 4.41
C GLY A 36 -6.75 -11.80 4.52
N SER A 37 -7.16 -10.66 3.94
CA SER A 37 -8.53 -10.14 3.92
C SER A 37 -9.21 -10.14 5.31
N PRO A 38 -8.57 -9.56 6.35
CA PRO A 38 -9.02 -9.65 7.74
C PRO A 38 -10.43 -9.10 7.93
N LEU A 39 -10.83 -8.05 7.20
CA LEU A 39 -12.19 -7.53 7.30
C LEU A 39 -13.20 -8.48 6.69
N THR A 40 -12.89 -9.08 5.54
CA THR A 40 -13.73 -10.11 4.93
C THR A 40 -13.88 -11.31 5.87
N LEU A 41 -12.80 -11.75 6.51
CA LEU A 41 -12.84 -12.82 7.51
C LEU A 41 -13.71 -12.43 8.70
N ALA A 42 -13.54 -11.23 9.24
CA ALA A 42 -14.35 -10.72 10.34
C ALA A 42 -15.84 -10.61 9.95
N PHE A 43 -16.17 -10.21 8.72
CA PHE A 43 -17.53 -10.22 8.20
C PHE A 43 -18.13 -11.63 8.11
N ARG A 44 -17.33 -12.63 7.72
CA ARG A 44 -17.74 -14.04 7.61
C ARG A 44 -17.93 -14.69 8.98
N ALA A 45 -17.04 -14.40 9.94
CA ALA A 45 -17.11 -14.92 11.30
C ALA A 45 -18.18 -14.22 12.16
N SER A 46 -18.63 -13.03 11.78
CA SER A 46 -19.60 -12.25 12.56
C SER A 46 -21.06 -12.64 12.33
N GLY A 47 -21.83 -12.70 13.43
CA GLY A 47 -23.29 -12.72 13.38
C GLY A 47 -23.91 -11.43 12.80
N PRO A 48 -25.24 -11.38 12.58
CA PRO A 48 -25.91 -10.24 11.94
C PRO A 48 -25.60 -8.87 12.58
N ARG A 49 -25.57 -8.80 13.92
CA ARG A 49 -25.24 -7.59 14.67
C ARG A 49 -23.77 -7.16 14.49
N GLY A 50 -22.84 -8.11 14.47
CA GLY A 50 -21.42 -7.85 14.21
C GLY A 50 -21.21 -7.31 12.80
N ARG A 51 -21.84 -7.92 11.79
CA ARG A 51 -21.80 -7.43 10.40
C ARG A 51 -22.36 -6.01 10.28
N ALA A 52 -23.44 -5.67 10.98
CA ALA A 52 -23.98 -4.31 10.99
C ALA A 52 -23.00 -3.31 11.62
N ARG A 53 -22.35 -3.67 12.73
CA ARG A 53 -21.35 -2.84 13.41
C ARG A 53 -20.11 -2.61 12.53
N LEU A 54 -19.55 -3.67 11.95
CA LEU A 54 -18.43 -3.56 11.01
C LEU A 54 -18.81 -2.67 9.83
N ARG A 55 -20.01 -2.86 9.26
CA ARG A 55 -20.51 -2.02 8.16
C ARG A 55 -20.60 -0.55 8.53
N ARG A 56 -21.10 -0.25 9.73
CA ARG A 56 -21.16 1.13 10.25
C ARG A 56 -19.77 1.72 10.45
N PHE A 57 -18.84 0.93 10.97
CA PHE A 57 -17.45 1.34 11.19
C PHE A 57 -16.78 1.71 9.86
N TYR A 58 -16.71 0.77 8.90
CA TYR A 58 -15.96 1.03 7.67
C TYR A 58 -16.66 2.01 6.70
N ARG A 59 -17.99 2.14 6.76
CA ARG A 59 -18.74 3.16 6.00
C ARG A 59 -18.90 4.50 6.72
N GLY A 60 -18.40 4.61 7.95
CA GLY A 60 -18.45 5.85 8.74
C GLY A 60 -17.74 7.00 8.02
N ARG A 61 -18.18 8.24 8.26
CA ARG A 61 -17.65 9.42 7.57
C ARG A 61 -16.14 9.58 7.77
N SER A 62 -15.66 9.42 9.00
CA SER A 62 -14.22 9.50 9.32
C SER A 62 -13.42 8.44 8.56
N MET A 63 -13.89 7.20 8.55
CA MET A 63 -13.20 6.11 7.84
C MET A 63 -13.20 6.34 6.32
N ARG A 64 -14.29 6.86 5.77
CA ARG A 64 -14.34 7.25 4.35
C ARG A 64 -13.35 8.37 4.02
N ILE A 65 -13.17 9.35 4.89
CA ILE A 65 -12.22 10.45 4.65
C ILE A 65 -10.79 9.91 4.71
N ILE A 66 -10.45 9.17 5.78
CA ILE A 66 -9.10 8.66 6.02
C ILE A 66 -8.71 7.62 4.95
N ALA A 67 -9.64 6.76 4.53
CA ALA A 67 -9.42 5.78 3.47
C ALA A 67 -9.60 6.36 2.05
N MET A 68 -9.81 7.67 1.90
CA MET A 68 -9.78 8.30 0.58
C MET A 68 -8.36 8.21 0.03
N PRO A 69 -8.15 7.75 -1.22
CA PRO A 69 -6.81 7.45 -1.73
C PRO A 69 -5.80 8.58 -1.52
N ILE A 70 -6.17 9.81 -1.85
CA ILE A 70 -5.29 10.99 -1.71
C ILE A 70 -4.95 11.26 -0.24
N VAL A 71 -5.92 11.14 0.67
CA VAL A 71 -5.67 11.35 2.11
C VAL A 71 -4.81 10.23 2.67
N ALA A 72 -5.08 8.97 2.32
CA ALA A 72 -4.27 7.83 2.73
C ALA A 72 -2.82 7.95 2.21
N TRP A 73 -2.64 8.41 0.97
CA TRP A 73 -1.34 8.69 0.36
C TRP A 73 -0.59 9.78 1.12
N LEU A 74 -1.25 10.93 1.35
CA LEU A 74 -0.65 12.05 2.09
C LEU A 74 -0.28 11.67 3.52
N LEU A 75 -1.17 10.96 4.23
CA LEU A 75 -0.89 10.48 5.59
C LEU A 75 0.31 9.55 5.61
N PHE A 76 0.41 8.64 4.64
CA PHE A 76 1.53 7.73 4.53
C PHE A 76 2.84 8.48 4.26
N ALA A 77 2.87 9.39 3.28
CA ALA A 77 4.03 10.22 2.99
C ALA A 77 4.45 11.08 4.20
N VAL A 78 3.52 11.85 4.76
CA VAL A 78 3.82 12.78 5.87
C VAL A 78 4.29 12.05 7.11
N VAL A 79 3.62 10.98 7.53
CA VAL A 79 3.99 10.25 8.76
C VAL A 79 5.31 9.50 8.57
N THR A 80 5.55 8.88 7.41
CA THR A 80 6.84 8.21 7.17
C THR A 80 8.00 9.21 7.14
N TYR A 81 7.84 10.37 6.52
CA TYR A 81 8.89 11.39 6.51
C TYR A 81 9.06 12.09 7.85
N ALA A 82 7.99 12.29 8.61
CA ALA A 82 8.11 12.79 9.97
C ALA A 82 9.03 11.88 10.79
N TRP A 83 8.80 10.56 10.75
CA TRP A 83 9.61 9.58 11.47
C TRP A 83 10.99 9.31 10.90
N GLN A 84 11.29 9.76 9.68
CA GLN A 84 12.61 9.55 9.07
C GLN A 84 13.48 10.79 9.15
N PHE A 85 12.90 11.99 9.22
CA PHE A 85 13.64 13.23 8.99
C PHE A 85 13.32 14.33 9.98
N MET A 86 12.23 14.23 10.75
CA MET A 86 12.08 15.07 11.93
C MET A 86 12.89 14.40 13.06
N GLY A 87 13.52 15.20 13.93
CA GLY A 87 14.39 14.74 15.02
C GLY A 87 13.72 13.86 16.10
N ILE A 88 12.56 13.28 15.79
CA ILE A 88 11.80 12.32 16.58
C ILE A 88 12.28 10.87 16.38
N THR A 89 13.14 10.64 15.39
CA THR A 89 13.73 9.32 15.12
C THR A 89 14.65 8.93 16.28
N GLU A 90 15.44 9.89 16.73
CA GLU A 90 16.36 9.79 17.86
C GLU A 90 15.60 9.54 19.16
N ASP A 91 14.47 10.23 19.36
CA ASP A 91 13.58 10.04 20.51
C ASP A 91 13.02 8.61 20.54
N ALA A 92 12.65 8.05 19.38
CA ALA A 92 12.18 6.68 19.27
C ALA A 92 13.28 5.66 19.56
N ALA A 93 14.52 5.91 19.13
CA ALA A 93 15.64 5.04 19.46
C ALA A 93 15.92 5.01 20.98
N ALA A 94 15.80 6.15 21.65
CA ALA A 94 16.06 6.29 23.08
C ALA A 94 14.91 5.81 23.98
N ASN A 95 13.65 5.91 23.53
CA ASN A 95 12.47 5.65 24.36
C ASN A 95 11.54 4.59 23.74
N VAL A 96 11.36 3.47 24.47
CA VAL A 96 10.50 2.35 24.06
C VAL A 96 9.08 2.78 23.73
N PHE A 97 8.49 3.69 24.52
CA PHE A 97 7.12 4.14 24.28
C PHE A 97 7.02 4.95 22.98
N VAL A 98 8.00 5.81 22.70
CA VAL A 98 8.04 6.59 21.46
C VAL A 98 8.24 5.65 20.26
N ARG A 99 9.08 4.62 20.41
CA ARG A 99 9.24 3.56 19.40
C ARG A 99 7.96 2.79 19.13
N ASP A 100 7.20 2.41 20.16
CA ASP A 100 5.92 1.73 19.98
C ASP A 100 4.93 2.63 19.22
N VAL A 101 4.90 3.92 19.54
CA VAL A 101 4.07 4.91 18.82
C VAL A 101 4.53 5.06 17.37
N GLN A 102 5.83 5.09 17.10
CA GLN A 102 6.39 5.09 15.75
C GLN A 102 5.94 3.86 14.97
N GLN A 103 6.16 2.67 15.52
CA GLN A 103 5.81 1.41 14.85
C GLN A 103 4.30 1.31 14.59
N LEU A 104 3.46 1.63 15.58
CA LEU A 104 2.01 1.59 15.44
C LEU A 104 1.50 2.61 14.42
N SER A 105 2.02 3.84 14.46
CA SER A 105 1.61 4.88 13.51
C SER A 105 2.03 4.55 12.08
N LEU A 106 3.28 4.08 11.87
CA LEU A 106 3.79 3.62 10.59
C LEU A 106 2.97 2.47 10.03
N LEU A 107 2.68 1.45 10.85
CA LEU A 107 1.84 0.33 10.45
C LEU A 107 0.43 0.80 10.06
N ALA A 108 -0.17 1.69 10.86
CA ALA A 108 -1.51 2.21 10.62
C ALA A 108 -1.59 2.98 9.30
N VAL A 109 -0.69 3.94 9.04
CA VAL A 109 -0.71 4.70 7.79
C VAL A 109 -0.36 3.83 6.57
N SER A 110 0.48 2.81 6.76
CA SER A 110 0.82 1.90 5.68
C SER A 110 -0.35 0.98 5.32
N LEU A 111 -1.08 0.46 6.31
CA LEU A 111 -2.33 -0.26 6.07
C LEU A 111 -3.34 0.62 5.33
N LEU A 112 -3.45 1.89 5.70
CA LEU A 112 -4.33 2.85 5.03
C LEU A 112 -3.92 3.10 3.56
N PHE A 113 -2.63 3.21 3.26
CA PHE A 113 -2.12 3.35 1.89
C PHE A 113 -2.38 2.10 1.05
N TRP A 114 -1.99 0.92 1.57
CA TRP A 114 -2.06 -0.33 0.82
C TRP A 114 -3.49 -0.83 0.62
N TRP A 115 -4.43 -0.44 1.48
CA TRP A 115 -5.81 -0.90 1.41
C TRP A 115 -6.53 -0.52 0.10
N PRO A 116 -6.65 0.76 -0.31
CA PRO A 116 -7.21 1.12 -1.60
C PRO A 116 -6.30 0.69 -2.77
N ALA A 117 -4.99 0.58 -2.57
CA ALA A 117 -4.05 0.11 -3.60
C ALA A 117 -4.27 -1.36 -3.99
N LEU A 118 -4.44 -2.26 -3.00
CA LEU A 118 -4.61 -3.69 -3.23
C LEU A 118 -6.08 -4.07 -3.46
N CYS A 119 -7.04 -3.33 -2.91
CA CYS A 119 -8.47 -3.63 -3.01
C CYS A 119 -8.82 -5.10 -2.64
N ALA A 120 -8.04 -5.70 -1.72
CA ALA A 120 -8.23 -7.09 -1.29
C ALA A 120 -9.44 -7.24 -0.35
N ASP A 121 -9.66 -6.26 0.52
CA ASP A 121 -10.79 -6.19 1.43
C ASP A 121 -11.86 -5.17 0.96
N PRO A 122 -13.06 -5.14 1.56
CA PRO A 122 -14.08 -4.13 1.26
C PRO A 122 -13.54 -2.71 1.49
N VAL A 123 -13.33 -1.97 0.40
CA VAL A 123 -12.86 -0.57 0.43
C VAL A 123 -14.03 0.38 0.19
N ALA A 124 -14.08 1.50 0.92
CA ALA A 124 -15.05 2.55 0.65
C ALA A 124 -14.82 3.25 -0.69
N TRP A 125 -13.55 3.43 -1.07
CA TRP A 125 -13.11 4.05 -2.31
C TRP A 125 -12.39 3.03 -3.19
N ARG A 126 -13.16 2.30 -3.99
CA ARG A 126 -12.61 1.26 -4.86
C ARG A 126 -12.09 1.90 -6.16
N MET A 127 -10.77 1.97 -6.29
CA MET A 127 -10.12 2.45 -7.50
C MET A 127 -10.19 1.38 -8.61
N ASN A 128 -10.39 1.80 -9.86
CA ASN A 128 -10.23 0.91 -11.01
C ASN A 128 -8.73 0.55 -11.20
N HIS A 129 -8.44 -0.45 -12.03
CA HIS A 129 -7.06 -0.91 -12.20
C HIS A 129 -6.07 0.20 -12.66
N PRO A 130 -6.39 1.05 -13.66
CA PRO A 130 -5.50 2.14 -14.05
C PRO A 130 -5.20 3.11 -12.91
N LEU A 131 -6.21 3.53 -12.14
CA LEU A 131 -6.01 4.43 -11.02
C LEU A 131 -5.16 3.79 -9.92
N ARG A 132 -5.27 2.47 -9.69
CA ARG A 132 -4.42 1.76 -8.74
C ARG A 132 -2.96 1.71 -9.19
N VAL A 133 -2.72 1.50 -10.49
CA VAL A 133 -1.38 1.58 -11.08
C VAL A 133 -0.80 2.97 -10.88
N LEU A 134 -1.56 4.01 -11.26
CA LEU A 134 -1.13 5.40 -11.09
C LEU A 134 -0.86 5.74 -9.62
N TYR A 135 -1.74 5.33 -8.71
CA TYR A 135 -1.61 5.55 -7.28
C TYR A 135 -0.29 5.02 -6.71
N VAL A 136 0.03 3.76 -7.03
CA VAL A 136 1.26 3.12 -6.56
C VAL A 136 2.50 3.68 -7.28
N ALA A 137 2.39 3.97 -8.58
CA ALA A 137 3.50 4.54 -9.36
C ALA A 137 3.87 5.95 -8.86
N VAL A 138 2.87 6.79 -8.54
CA VAL A 138 3.11 8.14 -7.98
C VAL A 138 3.84 8.04 -6.64
N GLU A 139 3.43 7.13 -5.76
CA GLU A 139 4.14 6.90 -4.49
C GLU A 139 5.58 6.41 -4.72
N MET A 140 5.78 5.47 -5.65
CA MET A 140 7.09 4.96 -6.00
C MET A 140 8.01 6.08 -6.53
N THR A 141 7.51 6.93 -7.42
CA THR A 141 8.26 8.08 -7.94
C THR A 141 8.55 9.09 -6.84
N HIS A 142 7.56 9.42 -6.00
CA HIS A 142 7.70 10.32 -4.88
C HIS A 142 8.80 9.87 -3.92
N LYS A 143 8.75 8.62 -3.44
CA LYS A 143 9.81 8.05 -2.59
C LYS A 143 11.17 8.03 -3.28
N GLY A 144 11.22 7.79 -4.58
CA GLY A 144 12.48 7.80 -5.32
C GLY A 144 13.13 9.18 -5.40
N LEU A 145 12.33 10.24 -5.63
CA LEU A 145 12.84 11.62 -5.62
C LEU A 145 13.38 11.99 -4.25
N PHE A 146 12.65 11.65 -3.18
CA PHE A 146 13.10 11.91 -1.82
C PHE A 146 14.36 11.12 -1.46
N GLY A 147 14.42 9.83 -1.81
CA GLY A 147 15.63 9.02 -1.61
C GLY A 147 16.87 9.62 -2.28
N GLY A 148 16.73 10.08 -3.53
CA GLY A 148 17.81 10.77 -4.25
C GLY A 148 18.23 12.08 -3.59
N MET A 149 17.26 12.89 -3.14
CA MET A 149 17.54 14.14 -2.42
C MET A 149 18.35 13.88 -1.14
N PHE A 150 17.95 12.91 -0.32
CA PHE A 150 18.67 12.63 0.93
C PHE A 150 20.04 11.97 0.71
N LEU A 151 20.21 11.17 -0.33
CA LEU A 151 21.52 10.63 -0.70
C LEU A 151 22.53 11.71 -1.13
N SER A 152 22.04 12.86 -1.60
CA SER A 152 22.89 13.99 -2.00
C SER A 152 23.43 14.82 -0.83
N LEU A 153 22.97 14.55 0.40
CA LEU A 153 23.47 15.23 1.59
C LEU A 153 24.90 14.82 1.92
N ASN A 154 25.69 15.79 2.38
CA ASN A 154 27.09 15.61 2.76
C ASN A 154 27.32 15.59 4.28
N THR A 155 26.27 15.82 5.06
CA THR A 155 26.29 15.78 6.53
C THR A 155 25.25 14.79 7.03
N PRO A 156 25.52 14.06 8.13
CA PRO A 156 24.52 13.21 8.76
C PRO A 156 23.33 14.05 9.21
N VAL A 157 22.11 13.59 8.91
CA VAL A 157 20.84 14.17 9.38
C VAL A 157 20.55 13.75 10.81
N HIS A 158 20.97 12.53 11.17
CA HIS A 158 20.75 11.95 12.50
C HIS A 158 21.99 12.08 13.37
N GLU A 159 22.13 13.24 14.03
CA GLU A 159 23.33 13.58 14.82
C GLU A 159 23.56 12.61 15.98
N THR A 160 22.50 12.17 16.68
CA THR A 160 22.62 11.23 17.79
C THR A 160 23.13 9.86 17.35
N PHE A 161 22.67 9.36 16.20
CA PHE A 161 23.21 8.12 15.62
C PHE A 161 24.65 8.30 15.16
N ALA A 162 24.96 9.46 14.55
CA ALA A 162 26.32 9.77 14.13
C ALA A 162 27.31 9.87 15.31
N ALA A 163 26.87 10.42 16.45
CA ALA A 163 27.68 10.54 17.66
C ALA A 163 27.88 9.20 18.37
N ASN A 164 26.91 8.29 18.30
CA ASN A 164 26.92 7.00 19.00
C ASN A 164 27.23 5.80 18.08
N THR A 165 27.78 6.04 16.90
CA THR A 165 28.06 4.98 15.93
C THR A 165 29.06 3.96 16.52
N PRO A 166 28.72 2.65 16.56
CA PRO A 166 29.62 1.64 17.09
C PRO A 166 30.92 1.54 16.30
N ALA A 167 32.05 1.32 16.97
CA ALA A 167 33.38 1.24 16.34
C ALA A 167 33.53 0.09 15.32
N TRP A 168 32.71 -0.95 15.43
CA TRP A 168 32.66 -2.08 14.48
C TRP A 168 31.74 -1.82 13.28
N GLY A 169 30.94 -0.75 13.33
CA GLY A 169 29.94 -0.40 12.33
C GLY A 169 30.48 0.45 11.17
N PRO A 170 29.66 0.71 10.15
CA PRO A 170 29.98 1.67 9.10
C PRO A 170 30.15 3.09 9.69
N SER A 171 30.88 3.97 8.98
CA SER A 171 30.94 5.39 9.36
C SER A 171 29.54 6.02 9.36
N PRO A 172 29.27 7.08 10.14
CA PRO A 172 27.94 7.71 10.24
C PRO A 172 27.30 8.04 8.89
N MET A 173 28.11 8.60 7.97
CA MET A 173 27.66 8.94 6.63
C MET A 173 27.34 7.70 5.79
N MET A 174 28.13 6.64 5.93
CA MET A 174 27.87 5.38 5.24
C MET A 174 26.61 4.70 5.79
N ASP A 175 26.42 4.70 7.11
CA ASP A 175 25.22 4.17 7.76
C ASP A 175 23.95 4.84 7.23
N GLN A 176 23.93 6.18 7.20
CA GLN A 176 22.80 6.94 6.65
C GLN A 176 22.55 6.61 5.16
N ARG A 177 23.59 6.53 4.34
CA ARG A 177 23.44 6.20 2.91
C ARG A 177 22.89 4.79 2.73
N LEU A 178 23.35 3.83 3.52
CA LEU A 178 22.81 2.47 3.54
C LEU A 178 21.34 2.47 3.98
N ALA A 179 20.99 3.20 5.03
CA ALA A 179 19.61 3.33 5.51
C ALA A 179 18.67 3.86 4.41
N ILE A 180 19.07 4.92 3.72
CA ILE A 180 18.29 5.50 2.62
C ILE A 180 18.21 4.52 1.44
N LEU A 181 19.32 3.87 1.07
CA LEU A 181 19.35 2.89 -0.02
C LEU A 181 18.45 1.68 0.27
N VAL A 182 18.45 1.17 1.50
CA VAL A 182 17.59 0.07 1.94
C VAL A 182 16.13 0.46 1.75
N LEU A 183 15.71 1.63 2.23
CA LEU A 183 14.34 2.12 2.05
C LEU A 183 13.99 2.32 0.58
N TRP A 184 14.89 2.95 -0.18
CA TRP A 184 14.62 3.32 -1.55
C TRP A 184 14.57 2.11 -2.48
N VAL A 185 15.63 1.30 -2.52
CA VAL A 185 15.72 0.13 -3.41
C VAL A 185 14.74 -0.94 -2.95
N GLY A 186 14.71 -1.24 -1.65
CA GLY A 186 13.81 -2.25 -1.11
C GLY A 186 12.34 -1.86 -1.26
N GLY A 187 11.99 -0.59 -0.99
CA GLY A 187 10.64 -0.08 -1.22
C GLY A 187 10.24 -0.11 -2.71
N SER A 188 11.15 0.29 -3.59
CA SER A 188 10.93 0.25 -5.05
C SER A 188 10.66 -1.17 -5.55
N LEU A 189 11.39 -2.16 -5.05
CA LEU A 189 11.16 -3.57 -5.40
C LEU A 189 9.75 -4.02 -5.01
N VAL A 190 9.30 -3.68 -3.80
CA VAL A 190 7.94 -4.00 -3.34
C VAL A 190 6.88 -3.32 -4.21
N PHE A 191 7.07 -2.05 -4.55
CA PHE A 191 6.16 -1.35 -5.46
C PHE A 191 6.12 -1.97 -6.85
N LEU A 192 7.27 -2.37 -7.41
CA LEU A 192 7.32 -3.07 -8.71
C LEU A 192 6.54 -4.38 -8.67
N VAL A 193 6.70 -5.18 -7.61
CA VAL A 193 5.94 -6.42 -7.42
C VAL A 193 4.44 -6.12 -7.32
N ALA A 194 4.06 -5.11 -6.56
CA ALA A 194 2.65 -4.70 -6.44
C ALA A 194 2.08 -4.23 -7.78
N LEU A 195 2.81 -3.39 -8.53
CA LEU A 195 2.42 -2.91 -9.85
C LEU A 195 2.26 -4.06 -10.84
N ALA A 196 3.19 -4.99 -10.88
CA ALA A 196 3.10 -6.20 -11.70
C ALA A 196 1.84 -7.01 -11.33
N GLY A 197 1.57 -7.21 -10.04
CA GLY A 197 0.36 -7.89 -9.56
C GLY A 197 -0.92 -7.17 -9.98
N ILE A 198 -0.96 -5.84 -9.87
CA ILE A 198 -2.10 -5.02 -10.31
C ILE A 198 -2.28 -5.13 -11.83
N ALA A 199 -1.21 -5.04 -12.61
CA ALA A 199 -1.25 -5.15 -14.07
C ALA A 199 -1.75 -6.53 -14.52
N VAL A 200 -1.25 -7.62 -13.93
CA VAL A 200 -1.75 -8.98 -14.20
C VAL A 200 -3.24 -9.09 -13.84
N SER A 201 -3.66 -8.53 -12.71
CA SER A 201 -5.07 -8.51 -12.31
C SER A 201 -5.94 -7.72 -13.28
N TRP A 202 -5.40 -6.65 -13.85
CA TRP A 202 -6.05 -5.78 -14.82
C TRP A 202 -6.25 -6.51 -16.17
N ILE A 203 -5.19 -7.09 -16.73
CA ILE A 203 -5.25 -7.86 -17.99
C ILE A 203 -6.28 -8.99 -17.87
N ARG A 204 -6.28 -9.72 -16.75
CA ARG A 204 -7.26 -10.79 -16.47
C ARG A 204 -8.69 -10.26 -16.31
N TYR A 205 -8.86 -9.03 -15.82
CA TYR A 205 -10.16 -8.39 -15.72
C TYR A 205 -10.68 -7.99 -17.11
N GLU A 206 -9.84 -7.38 -17.94
CA GLU A 206 -10.21 -6.94 -19.29
C GLU A 206 -10.55 -8.12 -20.20
N ALA A 207 -9.75 -9.18 -20.20
CA ALA A 207 -10.05 -10.39 -20.99
C ALA A 207 -11.43 -10.96 -20.64
N ARG A 208 -11.78 -11.01 -19.34
CA ARG A 208 -13.11 -11.46 -18.88
C ARG A 208 -14.23 -10.50 -19.27
N GLN A 209 -13.98 -9.19 -19.26
CA GLN A 209 -14.97 -8.19 -19.68
C GLN A 209 -15.20 -8.25 -21.19
N SER A 210 -14.14 -8.38 -22.01
CA SER A 210 -14.25 -8.52 -23.46
C SER A 210 -15.14 -9.72 -23.82
N HIS A 211 -14.83 -10.91 -23.29
CA HIS A 211 -15.66 -12.10 -23.55
C HIS A 211 -17.13 -11.95 -23.13
N ARG A 212 -17.43 -11.18 -22.07
CA ARG A 212 -18.81 -10.91 -21.66
C ARG A 212 -19.52 -9.96 -22.62
N ILE A 213 -18.81 -8.93 -23.09
CA ILE A 213 -19.32 -7.98 -24.07
C ILE A 213 -19.58 -8.67 -25.41
N ASP A 214 -18.64 -9.49 -25.88
CA ASP A 214 -18.75 -10.25 -27.13
C ASP A 214 -19.98 -11.17 -27.11
N ARG A 215 -20.14 -11.97 -26.05
CA ARG A 215 -21.34 -12.82 -25.88
C ARG A 215 -22.65 -12.04 -25.90
N ARG A 216 -22.66 -10.85 -25.29
CA ARG A 216 -23.85 -9.98 -25.28
C ARG A 216 -24.15 -9.40 -26.65
N LEU A 217 -23.12 -9.02 -27.40
CA LEU A 217 -23.26 -8.51 -28.77
C LEU A 217 -23.75 -9.60 -29.72
N ASP A 218 -23.25 -10.82 -29.59
CA ASP A 218 -23.69 -11.95 -30.41
C ASP A 218 -25.15 -12.32 -30.13
N ALA A 219 -25.57 -12.38 -28.86
CA ALA A 219 -26.98 -12.57 -28.49
C ALA A 219 -27.89 -11.48 -29.06
N LEU A 220 -27.45 -10.21 -29.05
CA LEU A 220 -28.21 -9.09 -29.65
C LEU A 220 -28.28 -9.20 -31.18
N ARG A 221 -27.21 -9.65 -31.85
CA ARG A 221 -27.18 -9.88 -33.29
C ARG A 221 -28.12 -11.01 -33.69
N GLU A 222 -28.13 -12.10 -32.94
CA GLU A 222 -29.05 -13.23 -33.15
C GLU A 222 -30.52 -12.81 -32.97
N ALA A 223 -30.83 -12.09 -31.90
CA ALA A 223 -32.18 -11.56 -31.68
C ALA A 223 -32.63 -10.61 -32.80
N ARG A 224 -31.74 -9.73 -33.30
CA ARG A 224 -32.03 -8.87 -34.46
C ARG A 224 -32.28 -9.68 -35.73
N ARG A 225 -31.48 -10.72 -36.00
CA ARG A 225 -31.67 -11.63 -37.14
C ARG A 225 -33.00 -12.37 -37.05
N GLN A 226 -33.37 -12.88 -35.87
CA GLN A 226 -34.66 -13.54 -35.65
C GLN A 226 -35.83 -12.57 -35.86
N ARG A 227 -35.74 -11.34 -35.34
CA ARG A 227 -36.77 -10.31 -35.53
C ARG A 227 -36.93 -9.91 -36.99
N ALA A 228 -35.83 -9.77 -37.73
CA ALA A 228 -35.87 -9.49 -39.17
C ALA A 228 -36.54 -10.62 -39.95
N ARG A 229 -36.23 -11.88 -39.63
CA ARG A 229 -36.90 -13.07 -40.22
C ARG A 229 -38.40 -13.11 -39.92
N ALA A 230 -38.79 -12.80 -38.67
CA ALA A 230 -40.20 -12.79 -38.28
C ALA A 230 -41.01 -11.70 -38.99
N LEU A 231 -40.41 -10.51 -39.18
CA LEU A 231 -41.03 -9.42 -39.94
C LEU A 231 -41.13 -9.75 -41.44
N GLY A 232 -40.08 -10.31 -42.04
CA GLY A 232 -40.12 -10.73 -43.44
C GLY A 232 -41.22 -11.78 -43.71
N GLY A 233 -41.32 -12.80 -42.85
CA GLY A 233 -42.37 -13.82 -42.95
C GLY A 233 -43.80 -13.33 -42.65
N ALA A 234 -43.97 -12.12 -42.09
CA ALA A 234 -45.29 -11.52 -41.88
C ALA A 234 -45.82 -10.82 -43.15
N PHE A 235 -44.93 -10.37 -44.06
CA PHE A 235 -45.31 -9.76 -45.34
C PHE A 235 -45.49 -10.77 -46.47
N ASP A 236 -44.99 -11.99 -46.32
CA ASP A 236 -45.13 -13.10 -47.29
C ASP A 236 -46.36 -14.00 -47.05
N ARG A 237 -47.27 -13.62 -46.12
CA ARG A 237 -48.53 -14.36 -45.97
C ARG A 237 -49.56 -13.84 -46.98
N PRO A 238 -50.08 -14.70 -47.87
CA PRO A 238 -51.03 -14.33 -48.92
C PRO A 238 -52.39 -13.90 -48.37
#